data_AF-A0A353W4J7-F1
#
_entry.id   AF-A0A353W4J7-F1
#
_cell.length_a   1.000
_cell.length_b   1.000
_cell.length_c   1.000
_cell.angle_alpha   90.00
_cell.angle_beta   90.00
_cell.angle_gamma   90.00
#
_symmetry.space_group_name_H-M   'P 1'
#
loop_
_entity.id
_entity.type
_entity.pdbx_description
1 polymer ?
#
loop_
_entity_poly.entity_id
_entity_poly.type
_entity_poly.pdbx_seq_one_letter_code
_entity_poly.pdbx_strand_id
1 'polypeptide(L)'
;MFDLGIINGRVYFGKEYRVTNIYIKADKIVEISKEIFECERIMDATKKLVLPGFIDSHVHFALKVGEFESADDFESGSKTAAYGGITTFLDFT
;
A
#
# COMPACT_ATOMS: atom_id res chain seq x y z
N MET A 1 19.04 -3.94 12.05
CA MET A 1 18.03 -2.86 12.20
C MET A 1 17.21 -2.77 10.92
N PHE A 2 15.89 -2.68 11.09
CA PHE A 2 14.91 -2.47 10.02
C PHE A 2 14.53 -0.98 9.92
N ASP A 3 14.04 -0.56 8.76
CA ASP A 3 13.68 0.85 8.52
C ASP A 3 12.29 1.15 9.11
N LEU A 4 11.35 0.21 8.94
CA LEU A 4 9.98 0.32 9.45
C LEU A 4 9.46 -1.02 9.97
N GLY A 5 8.91 -1.02 11.19
CA GLY A 5 8.11 -2.10 11.74
C GLY A 5 6.63 -1.72 11.83
N ILE A 6 5.75 -2.48 11.18
CA ILE A 6 4.30 -2.39 11.36
C ILE A 6 3.91 -3.52 12.32
N ILE A 7 3.55 -3.18 13.56
CA ILE A 7 3.41 -4.15 14.65
C ILE A 7 1.96 -4.35 15.08
N ASN A 8 1.66 -5.51 15.68
CA ASN A 8 0.36 -5.88 16.27
C ASN A 8 -0.84 -5.85 15.30
N GLY A 9 -0.57 -5.84 14.00
CA GLY A 9 -1.60 -5.80 12.97
C GLY A 9 -2.24 -7.16 12.72
N ARG A 10 -3.48 -7.15 12.23
CA ARG A 10 -4.09 -8.33 11.60
C ARG A 10 -3.69 -8.33 10.12
N VAL A 11 -2.58 -8.99 9.83
CA VAL A 11 -1.94 -9.06 8.51
C VAL A 11 -2.62 -10.11 7.64
N TYR A 12 -2.95 -9.75 6.39
CA TYR A 12 -3.36 -10.72 5.37
C TYR A 12 -2.16 -11.18 4.55
N PHE A 13 -1.77 -12.44 4.69
CA PHE A 13 -0.68 -13.06 3.93
C PHE A 13 -0.90 -14.58 3.82
N GLY A 14 -0.47 -15.20 2.72
CA GLY A 14 -0.63 -16.64 2.53
C GLY A 14 -2.09 -17.12 2.47
N LYS A 15 -3.01 -16.26 2.03
CA LYS A 15 -4.47 -16.48 1.96
C LYS A 15 -5.21 -16.55 3.29
N GLU A 16 -4.61 -16.09 4.37
CA GLU A 16 -5.25 -16.03 5.68
C GLU A 16 -4.88 -14.77 6.46
N TYR A 17 -5.63 -14.52 7.53
CA TYR A 17 -5.36 -13.42 8.46
C TYR A 17 -4.61 -13.93 9.69
N ARG A 18 -3.48 -13.31 10.01
CA ARG A 18 -2.69 -13.61 11.21
C ARG A 18 -2.41 -12.33 11.99
N VAL A 19 -2.44 -12.40 13.32
CA VAL A 19 -1.90 -11.32 14.16
C VAL A 19 -0.39 -11.50 14.21
N THR A 20 0.34 -10.57 13.57
CA THR A 20 1.80 -10.63 13.39
C THR A 20 2.33 -9.25 12.98
N ASN A 21 3.65 -9.12 12.87
CA ASN A 21 4.33 -7.88 12.48
C ASN A 21 4.92 -7.99 11.07
N ILE A 22 5.07 -6.86 10.40
CA ILE A 22 5.76 -6.71 9.09
C ILE A 22 6.99 -5.82 9.29
N TYR A 23 8.14 -6.25 8.78
CA TYR A 23 9.38 -5.50 8.83
C TYR A 23 9.90 -5.18 7.43
N ILE A 24 10.21 -3.90 7.23
CA ILE A 24 10.61 -3.34 5.95
C ILE A 24 12.05 -2.84 6.03
N LYS A 25 12.83 -3.14 4.99
CA LYS A 25 14.19 -2.63 4.79
C LYS A 25 14.47 -2.41 3.31
N ALA A 26 15.04 -1.27 2.96
CA ALA A 26 15.33 -0.88 1.57
C ALA A 26 14.14 -1.13 0.63
N ASP A 27 12.99 -0.57 1.02
CA ASP A 27 11.70 -0.62 0.30
C ASP A 27 11.12 -2.02 0.07
N LYS A 28 11.61 -3.03 0.80
CA LYS A 28 11.13 -4.41 0.70
C LYS A 28 10.67 -4.94 2.04
N ILE A 29 9.61 -5.75 2.02
CA ILE A 29 9.28 -6.60 3.16
C ILE A 29 10.36 -7.67 3.25
N VAL A 30 11.09 -7.69 4.36
CA VAL A 30 12.22 -8.60 4.58
C VAL A 30 11.94 -9.65 5.66
N GLU A 31 10.96 -9.42 6.53
CA GLU A 31 10.58 -10.33 7.60
C GLU A 31 9.10 -10.18 7.99
N ILE A 32 8.47 -11.29 8.36
CA ILE A 32 7.10 -11.38 8.87
C ILE A 32 7.12 -12.28 10.12
N SER A 33 7.12 -11.68 11.30
CA SER A 33 7.32 -12.41 12.57
C SER A 33 6.40 -11.90 13.67
N LYS A 34 6.15 -12.73 14.69
CA LYS A 34 5.49 -12.34 15.94
C LYS A 34 6.46 -11.68 16.93
N GLU A 35 7.76 -11.89 16.75
CA GLU A 35 8.79 -11.25 17.56
C GLU A 35 8.79 -9.74 17.32
N ILE A 36 9.31 -8.99 18.29
CA ILE A 36 9.46 -7.53 18.21
C ILE A 36 10.93 -7.21 18.02
N PHE A 37 11.27 -6.60 16.89
CA PHE A 37 12.61 -6.15 16.56
C PHE A 37 12.75 -4.63 16.62
N GLU A 38 13.97 -4.15 16.85
CA GLU A 38 14.31 -2.74 16.74
C GLU A 38 14.22 -2.25 15.29
N CYS A 39 13.53 -1.12 15.11
CA CYS A 39 13.31 -0.46 13.84
C CYS A 39 13.60 1.04 13.99
N GLU A 40 14.01 1.71 12.90
CA GLU A 40 14.13 3.17 12.90
C GLU A 40 12.78 3.84 13.16
N ARG A 41 11.71 3.26 12.60
CA ARG A 41 10.32 3.70 12.81
C ARG A 41 9.43 2.53 13.15
N ILE A 42 8.47 2.76 14.04
CA ILE A 42 7.46 1.78 14.43
C ILE A 42 6.06 2.37 14.22
N MET A 43 5.18 1.59 13.60
CA MET A 43 3.76 1.88 13.43
C MET A 43 2.93 0.82 14.14
N ASP A 44 2.17 1.22 15.15
CA ASP A 44 1.24 0.32 15.84
C ASP A 44 -0.08 0.17 15.07
N ALA A 45 -0.30 -1.05 14.57
CA ALA A 45 -1.48 -1.47 13.84
C ALA A 45 -2.45 -2.30 14.71
N THR A 46 -2.37 -2.19 16.04
CA THR A 46 -3.32 -2.81 16.97
C THR A 46 -4.76 -2.52 16.55
N LYS A 47 -5.58 -3.57 16.44
CA LYS A 47 -6.98 -3.54 15.97
C LYS A 47 -7.18 -3.05 14.53
N LYS A 48 -6.12 -2.92 13.73
CA LYS A 48 -6.17 -2.57 12.30
C LYS A 48 -5.86 -3.78 11.43
N LEU A 49 -6.32 -3.73 10.19
CA LEU A 49 -5.88 -4.64 9.14
C LEU A 49 -4.58 -4.12 8.52
N VAL A 50 -3.70 -5.05 8.15
CA VAL A 50 -2.53 -4.76 7.31
C VAL A 50 -2.70 -5.58 6.03
N LEU A 51 -2.97 -4.89 4.93
CA LEU A 51 -3.27 -5.48 3.64
C LEU A 51 -2.16 -5.10 2.64
N PRO A 52 -1.92 -5.92 1.60
CA PRO A 52 -1.21 -5.44 0.42
C PRO A 52 -1.91 -4.19 -0.11
N GLY A 53 -1.12 -3.23 -0.62
CA GLY A 53 -1.69 -2.14 -1.39
C GLY A 53 -2.46 -2.68 -2.59
N PHE A 54 -3.63 -2.11 -2.85
CA PHE A 54 -4.50 -2.61 -3.91
C PHE A 54 -3.99 -2.19 -5.29
N ILE A 55 -4.29 -3.02 -6.28
CA ILE A 55 -3.96 -2.81 -7.68
C ILE A 55 -5.26 -2.52 -8.43
N ASP A 56 -5.37 -1.32 -8.98
CA ASP A 56 -6.45 -0.96 -9.89
C ASP A 56 -6.05 -1.31 -11.33
N SER A 57 -6.68 -2.34 -11.90
CA SER A 57 -6.29 -2.85 -13.22
C SER A 57 -6.72 -1.97 -14.39
N HIS A 58 -7.49 -0.90 -14.15
CA HIS A 58 -8.06 -0.11 -15.24
C HIS A 58 -8.35 1.33 -14.80
N VAL A 59 -7.48 2.26 -15.18
CA VAL A 59 -7.71 3.71 -15.02
C VAL A 59 -7.48 4.47 -16.33
N HIS A 60 -7.93 5.73 -16.35
CA HIS A 60 -7.84 6.64 -17.49
C HIS A 60 -7.53 8.08 -17.04
N PHE A 61 -6.32 8.30 -16.52
CA PHE A 61 -5.84 9.62 -16.07
C PHE A 61 -5.38 10.49 -17.25
N ALA A 62 -5.85 11.74 -17.30
CA ALA A 62 -5.61 12.66 -18.42
C ALA A 62 -6.06 12.13 -19.81
N LEU A 63 -7.09 11.27 -19.86
CA LEU A 63 -7.60 10.69 -21.12
C LEU A 63 -8.19 11.79 -21.97
N LYS A 64 -7.79 11.84 -23.25
CA LYS A 64 -8.39 12.74 -24.24
C LYS A 64 -9.45 12.02 -25.06
N VAL A 65 -10.67 12.55 -25.03
CA VAL A 65 -11.79 12.09 -25.85
C VAL A 65 -12.33 13.27 -26.65
N GLY A 66 -11.84 13.43 -27.88
CA GLY A 66 -12.13 14.59 -28.70
C GLY A 66 -11.53 15.86 -28.09
N GLU A 67 -12.39 16.83 -27.74
CA GLU A 67 -12.00 18.08 -27.08
C GLU A 67 -12.00 17.99 -25.54
N PHE A 68 -12.47 16.86 -24.99
CA PHE A 68 -12.55 16.66 -23.55
C PHE A 68 -11.31 15.95 -23.02
N GLU A 69 -10.95 16.27 -21.78
CA GLU A 69 -9.87 15.63 -21.03
C GLU A 69 -10.39 15.20 -19.66
N SER A 70 -9.96 14.04 -19.18
CA SER A 70 -10.25 13.59 -17.80
C SER A 70 -9.85 14.66 -16.79
N ALA A 71 -10.69 14.88 -15.78
CA ALA A 71 -10.44 15.87 -14.74
C ALA A 71 -9.23 15.52 -13.85
N ASP A 72 -8.98 14.23 -13.64
CA ASP A 72 -7.80 13.76 -12.93
C ASP A 72 -6.65 13.49 -13.91
N ASP A 73 -5.48 14.04 -13.60
CA ASP A 73 -4.21 13.71 -14.24
C ASP A 73 -3.44 12.66 -13.42
N PHE A 74 -2.22 12.35 -13.84
CA PHE A 74 -1.39 11.37 -13.12
C PHE A 74 -1.02 11.81 -11.70
N GLU A 75 -0.93 13.11 -11.42
CA GLU A 75 -0.61 13.62 -10.08
C GLU A 75 -1.86 13.58 -9.17
N SER A 76 -2.98 14.16 -9.61
CA SER A 76 -4.21 14.19 -8.82
C SER A 76 -4.82 12.80 -8.68
N GLY A 77 -4.80 12.01 -9.75
CA GLY A 77 -5.30 10.63 -9.79
C GLY A 77 -4.52 9.70 -8.87
N SER A 78 -3.17 9.71 -8.95
CA SER A 78 -2.34 8.86 -8.09
C SER A 78 -2.44 9.23 -6.61
N LYS A 79 -2.59 10.52 -6.29
CA LYS A 79 -2.81 10.99 -4.92
C LYS A 79 -4.14 10.49 -4.36
N THR A 80 -5.20 10.60 -5.15
CA THR A 80 -6.55 10.11 -4.78
C THR A 80 -6.53 8.59 -4.61
N ALA A 81 -5.87 7.86 -5.52
CA ALA A 81 -5.66 6.42 -5.44
C ALA A 81 -5.00 6.02 -4.11
N ALA A 82 -3.93 6.71 -3.70
CA ALA A 82 -3.23 6.44 -2.44
C ALA A 82 -4.11 6.66 -1.20
N TYR A 83 -4.96 7.71 -1.18
CA TYR A 83 -5.93 7.92 -0.09
C TYR A 83 -6.97 6.78 0.00
N GLY A 84 -7.30 6.15 -1.12
CA GLY A 84 -8.18 4.99 -1.20
C GLY A 84 -7.50 3.64 -0.92
N GLY A 85 -6.18 3.62 -0.71
CA GLY A 85 -5.40 2.39 -0.51
C GLY A 85 -4.98 1.67 -1.80
N ILE A 86 -5.16 2.30 -2.96
CA ILE A 86 -4.59 1.84 -4.24
C ILE A 86 -3.13 2.31 -4.31
N THR A 87 -2.19 1.38 -4.51
CA THR A 87 -0.75 1.71 -4.58
C THR A 87 -0.16 1.45 -5.97
N THR A 88 -0.94 0.86 -6.87
CA THR A 88 -0.52 0.57 -8.24
C THR A 88 -1.75 0.60 -9.13
N PHE A 89 -1.61 1.15 -10.33
CA PHE A 89 -2.69 1.23 -11.31
C PHE A 89 -2.16 0.95 -12.71
N LEU A 90 -3.04 0.45 -13.59
CA LEU A 90 -2.76 0.26 -15.01
C LEU A 90 -3.64 1.22 -15.82
N ASP A 91 -2.99 2.11 -16.55
CA ASP A 91 -3.63 3.20 -17.28
C ASP A 91 -3.72 2.91 -18.79
N PHE A 92 -4.79 3.38 -19.42
CA PHE A 92 -5.08 3.19 -20.86
C PHE A 92 -5.49 4.51 -21.55
N THR A 93 -4.75 5.59 -21.30
CA THR A 93 -5.00 6.90 -21.92
C THR A 93 -4.39 7.13 -23.28
#